data_AF-A0A3D4TT43-F1
#
_entry.id   AF-A0A3D4TT43-F1
#
_cell.length_a   1.000
_cell.length_b   1.000
_cell.length_c   1.000
_cell.angle_alpha   90.00
_cell.angle_beta   90.00
_cell.angle_gamma   90.00
#
_symmetry.space_group_name_H-M   'P 1'
#
loop_
_entity.id
_entity.type
_entity.pdbx_description
1 polymer ?
#
loop_
_entity_poly.entity_id
_entity_poly.type
_entity_poly.pdbx_seq_one_letter_code
_entity_poly.pdbx_strand_id
1 'polypeptide(L)'
;MTMRQTSRPLPPSVPLCGHGHHPQIVTTEGAPTGHRLGTPCPPLLHIECYRCGVATRPVPLKKAALAELRWTDPSLSHLRIPISHLARHRGEVLAELAAETPSTLIAA
;
A
#
# COMPACT_ATOMS: atom_id res chain seq x y z
N MET A 1 16.54 11.23 0.57
CA MET A 1 16.25 9.84 0.17
C MET A 1 15.07 9.88 -0.79
N THR A 2 15.21 9.29 -1.98
CA THR A 2 14.12 9.26 -2.98
C THR A 2 13.26 8.03 -2.72
N MET A 3 11.94 8.19 -2.80
CA MET A 3 10.99 7.08 -2.73
C MET A 3 11.20 6.16 -3.95
N ARG A 4 11.30 4.85 -3.71
CA ARG A 4 11.46 3.82 -4.74
C ARG A 4 10.21 2.96 -4.80
N GLN A 5 9.76 2.64 -6.01
CA GLN A 5 8.68 1.69 -6.24
C GLN A 5 9.17 0.50 -7.07
N THR A 6 8.75 -0.70 -6.68
CA THR A 6 8.95 -1.93 -7.46
C THR A 6 7.60 -2.58 -7.72
N SER A 7 7.38 -2.99 -8.96
CA SER A 7 6.17 -3.69 -9.39
C SER A 7 6.51 -5.12 -9.80
N ARG A 8 5.65 -6.06 -9.44
CA ARG A 8 5.69 -7.44 -9.94
C ARG A 8 4.28 -7.93 -10.31
N PRO A 9 4.15 -8.89 -11.24
CA PRO A 9 2.86 -9.50 -11.53
C PRO A 9 2.23 -10.14 -10.28
N LEU A 10 0.89 -10.24 -10.28
CA LEU A 10 0.19 -11.06 -9.30
C LEU A 10 0.60 -12.54 -9.42
N PRO A 11 0.61 -13.30 -8.31
CA PRO A 11 0.73 -14.76 -8.36
C PRO A 11 -0.38 -15.37 -9.23
N PRO A 12 -0.14 -16.50 -9.92
CA PRO A 12 -1.13 -17.14 -10.77
C PRO A 12 -2.43 -17.56 -10.05
N SER A 13 -2.37 -17.75 -8.73
CA SER A 13 -3.52 -18.10 -7.88
C SER A 13 -4.46 -16.92 -7.61
N VAL A 14 -4.07 -15.68 -7.93
CA VAL A 14 -4.87 -14.48 -7.65
C VAL A 14 -5.68 -14.10 -8.89
N PRO A 15 -7.02 -13.95 -8.79
CA PRO A 15 -7.85 -13.61 -9.93
C PRO A 15 -7.47 -12.27 -10.56
N LEU A 16 -7.47 -12.26 -11.89
CA LEU A 16 -7.40 -11.02 -12.66
C LEU A 16 -8.72 -10.26 -12.56
N CYS A 17 -8.67 -8.95 -12.74
CA CYS A 17 -9.86 -8.10 -12.70
C CYS A 17 -10.62 -8.04 -14.04
N GLY A 18 -10.08 -8.60 -15.13
CA GLY A 18 -10.70 -8.61 -16.45
C GLY A 18 -9.81 -9.26 -17.50
N HIS A 19 -10.38 -9.60 -18.65
CA HIS A 19 -9.64 -10.19 -19.77
C HIS A 19 -8.59 -9.20 -20.32
N GLY A 20 -7.33 -9.62 -20.42
CA GLY A 20 -6.22 -8.77 -20.84
C GLY A 20 -5.86 -7.66 -19.85
N HIS A 21 -6.23 -7.82 -18.58
CA HIS A 21 -5.79 -6.95 -17.49
C HIS A 21 -4.58 -7.57 -16.80
N HIS A 22 -3.58 -6.75 -16.48
CA HIS A 22 -2.36 -7.18 -15.80
C HIS A 22 -2.20 -6.41 -14.48
N PRO A 23 -3.03 -6.72 -13.46
CA PRO A 23 -2.82 -6.19 -12.13
C PRO A 23 -1.44 -6.57 -11.56
N GLN A 24 -0.89 -5.68 -10.74
CA GLN A 24 0.46 -5.76 -10.21
C GLN A 24 0.45 -5.57 -8.70
N ILE A 25 1.38 -6.24 -8.02
CA ILE A 25 1.77 -5.91 -6.65
C ILE A 25 2.85 -4.86 -6.73
N VAL A 26 2.63 -3.74 -6.06
CA VAL A 26 3.57 -2.62 -6.00
C VAL A 26 4.02 -2.43 -4.56
N THR A 27 5.33 -2.46 -4.35
CA THR A 27 5.96 -2.11 -3.08
C THR A 27 6.58 -0.72 -3.20
N THR A 28 6.31 0.13 -2.22
CA THR A 28 6.91 1.47 -2.08
C THR A 28 7.84 1.48 -0.87
N GLU A 29 9.08 1.88 -1.09
CA GLU A 29 10.13 2.03 -0.08
C GLU A 29 10.57 3.49 0.02
N GLY A 30 10.96 3.91 1.22
CA GLY A 30 11.42 5.27 1.50
C GLY A 30 10.29 6.23 1.87
N ALA A 31 10.70 7.34 2.46
CA ALA A 31 9.79 8.33 3.04
C ALA A 31 9.24 9.31 1.98
N PRO A 32 7.93 9.62 1.99
CA PRO A 32 7.39 10.69 1.15
C PRO A 32 7.90 12.06 1.60
N THR A 33 7.78 13.05 0.70
CA THR A 33 8.05 14.46 1.03
C THR A 33 7.21 14.88 2.24
N GLY A 34 7.84 15.51 3.23
CA GLY A 34 7.17 15.98 4.45
C GLY A 34 6.99 14.92 5.54
N HIS A 35 7.46 13.68 5.35
CA HIS A 35 7.45 12.66 6.40
C HIS A 35 8.30 13.09 7.61
N ARG A 36 7.78 12.91 8.83
CA ARG A 36 8.44 13.37 10.05
C ARG A 36 9.68 12.52 10.35
N LEU A 37 10.82 13.17 10.57
CA LEU A 37 12.04 12.50 10.99
C LEU A 37 11.84 11.76 12.32
N GLY A 38 12.46 10.59 12.45
CA GLY A 38 12.33 9.73 13.62
C GLY A 38 11.02 8.94 13.70
N THR A 39 10.06 9.14 12.79
CA THR A 39 8.82 8.35 12.76
C THR A 39 8.94 7.12 11.86
N PRO A 40 8.24 6.02 12.17
CA PRO A 40 8.29 4.81 11.37
C PRO A 40 7.95 5.05 9.89
N CYS A 41 8.76 4.47 9.01
CA CYS A 41 8.49 4.48 7.57
C CYS A 41 8.72 3.07 6.97
N PRO A 42 7.89 2.08 7.35
CA PRO A 42 8.01 0.75 6.79
C PRO A 42 7.66 0.76 5.29
N PRO A 43 8.17 -0.20 4.51
CA PRO A 43 7.69 -0.42 3.15
C PRO A 43 6.18 -0.64 3.13
N LEU A 44 5.52 0.01 2.17
CA LEU A 44 4.09 -0.15 1.92
C LEU A 44 3.87 -1.00 0.67
N LEU A 45 2.80 -1.78 0.66
CA LEU A 45 2.37 -2.62 -0.44
C LEU A 45 0.94 -2.28 -0.83
N HIS A 46 0.66 -2.28 -2.13
CA HIS A 46 -0.69 -2.29 -2.68
C HIS A 46 -0.75 -3.16 -3.94
N ILE A 47 -1.96 -3.57 -4.31
CA ILE A 47 -2.24 -4.17 -5.61
C ILE A 47 -2.97 -3.14 -6.47
N GLU A 48 -2.57 -2.97 -7.72
CA GLU A 48 -3.20 -2.03 -8.65
C GLU A 48 -3.49 -2.67 -10.00
N CYS A 49 -4.49 -2.15 -10.70
CA CYS A 49 -4.66 -2.37 -12.14
C CYS A 49 -4.81 -1.04 -12.85
N TYR A 50 -3.79 -0.66 -13.63
CA TYR A 50 -3.78 0.56 -14.41
C TYR A 50 -4.99 0.66 -15.36
N ARG A 51 -5.36 -0.45 -16.03
CA ARG A 51 -6.48 -0.49 -16.97
C ARG A 51 -7.84 -0.24 -16.32
N CYS A 52 -8.03 -0.66 -15.07
CA CYS A 52 -9.24 -0.35 -14.30
C CYS A 52 -9.17 1.01 -13.59
N GLY A 53 -7.98 1.61 -13.46
CA GLY A 53 -7.78 2.84 -12.70
C GLY A 53 -7.91 2.66 -11.18
N VAL A 54 -7.84 1.42 -10.65
CA VAL A 54 -8.08 1.11 -9.23
C VAL A 54 -6.89 0.41 -8.57
N ALA A 55 -6.78 0.59 -7.25
CA ALA A 55 -5.81 -0.07 -6.40
C ALA A 55 -6.41 -0.42 -5.03
N THR A 56 -5.81 -1.34 -4.30
CA THR A 56 -6.11 -1.52 -2.87
C THR A 56 -5.51 -0.36 -2.08
N ARG A 57 -6.15 0.07 -0.98
CA ARG A 57 -5.51 0.99 -0.04
C ARG A 57 -4.15 0.41 0.42
N PRO A 58 -3.04 1.18 0.38
CA PRO A 58 -1.73 0.73 0.81
C PRO A 58 -1.75 0.13 2.23
N VAL A 59 -0.94 -0.89 2.44
CA VAL A 59 -0.77 -1.53 3.76
C VAL A 59 0.71 -1.70 4.06
N PRO A 60 1.12 -1.74 5.33
CA PRO A 60 2.48 -2.12 5.68
C PRO A 60 2.81 -3.51 5.12
N LEU A 61 4.03 -3.74 4.65
CA LEU A 61 4.43 -5.01 4.04
C LEU A 61 4.14 -6.22 4.94
N LYS A 62 4.29 -6.08 6.27
CA LYS A 62 3.94 -7.10 7.27
C LYS A 62 2.45 -7.50 7.29
N LYS A 63 1.58 -6.71 6.65
CA LYS A 63 0.13 -6.92 6.50
C LYS A 63 -0.27 -7.14 5.04
N ALA A 64 0.63 -7.62 4.17
CA ALA A 64 0.38 -7.80 2.73
C ALA A 64 -0.88 -8.63 2.40
N ALA A 65 -1.20 -9.63 3.25
CA ALA A 65 -2.40 -10.43 3.13
C ALA A 65 -3.71 -9.60 3.11
N LEU A 66 -3.73 -8.40 3.71
CA LEU A 66 -4.90 -7.51 3.64
C LEU A 66 -5.08 -6.90 2.24
N ALA A 67 -4.00 -6.58 1.54
CA ALA A 67 -4.09 -6.11 0.16
C ALA A 67 -4.57 -7.25 -0.75
N GLU A 68 -4.02 -8.45 -0.58
CA GLU A 68 -4.45 -9.64 -1.31
C GLU A 68 -5.95 -9.91 -1.08
N LEU A 69 -6.40 -9.94 0.17
CA LEU A 69 -7.81 -10.15 0.52
C LEU A 69 -8.74 -9.10 -0.11
N ARG A 70 -8.39 -7.80 -0.05
CA ARG A 70 -9.16 -6.71 -0.69
C ARG A 70 -9.22 -6.82 -2.22
N TRP A 71 -8.23 -7.47 -2.81
CA TRP A 71 -8.18 -7.71 -4.24
C TRP A 71 -8.96 -8.96 -4.66
N THR A 72 -8.86 -10.04 -3.89
CA THR A 72 -9.47 -11.33 -4.25
C THR A 72 -10.94 -11.43 -3.87
N ASP A 73 -11.35 -10.86 -2.74
CA ASP A 73 -12.72 -10.94 -2.26
C ASP A 73 -13.60 -9.88 -2.97
N PRO A 74 -14.61 -10.29 -3.77
CA PRO A 74 -15.51 -9.36 -4.45
C PRO A 74 -16.34 -8.52 -3.47
N SER A 75 -16.64 -9.03 -2.27
CA SER A 75 -17.40 -8.30 -1.25
C SER A 75 -16.64 -7.08 -0.72
N LEU A 76 -15.31 -7.12 -0.79
CA LEU A 76 -14.41 -6.04 -0.37
C LEU A 76 -14.02 -5.10 -1.52
N SER A 77 -14.58 -5.27 -2.71
CA SER A 77 -14.26 -4.44 -3.88
C SER A 77 -14.49 -2.93 -3.64
N HIS A 78 -15.47 -2.59 -2.80
CA HIS A 78 -15.76 -1.21 -2.38
C HIS A 78 -14.63 -0.55 -1.56
N LEU A 79 -13.67 -1.32 -1.04
CA LEU A 79 -12.48 -0.82 -0.32
C LEU A 79 -11.32 -0.47 -1.26
N ARG A 80 -11.48 -0.67 -2.57
CA ARG A 80 -10.50 -0.25 -3.57
C ARG A 80 -10.63 1.25 -3.81
N ILE A 81 -9.49 1.88 -4.06
CA ILE A 81 -9.34 3.31 -4.27
C ILE A 81 -8.94 3.58 -5.73
N PRO A 82 -9.23 4.77 -6.27
CA PRO A 82 -8.62 5.22 -7.52
C PRO A 82 -7.09 5.27 -7.38
N ILE A 83 -6.36 4.87 -8.44
CA ILE A 83 -4.88 4.92 -8.48
C ILE A 83 -4.36 6.34 -8.20
N SER A 84 -5.08 7.37 -8.67
CA SER A 84 -4.75 8.78 -8.41
C SER A 84 -4.69 9.14 -6.92
N HIS A 85 -5.31 8.35 -6.03
CA HIS A 85 -5.31 8.60 -4.59
C HIS A 85 -4.17 7.90 -3.84
N LEU A 86 -3.32 7.11 -4.51
CA LEU A 86 -2.27 6.32 -3.85
C LEU A 86 -1.31 7.18 -3.03
N ALA A 87 -0.86 8.33 -3.54
CA ALA A 87 0.06 9.20 -2.82
C ALA A 87 -0.53 9.69 -1.49
N ARG A 88 -1.80 10.12 -1.50
CA ARG A 88 -2.52 10.54 -0.30
C ARG A 88 -2.66 9.41 0.71
N HIS A 89 -3.14 8.24 0.27
CA HIS A 89 -3.35 7.11 1.16
C HIS A 89 -2.04 6.52 1.72
N ARG A 90 -0.90 6.62 1.01
CA ARG A 90 0.42 6.30 1.59
C ARG A 90 0.73 7.22 2.77
N GLY A 91 0.48 8.53 2.63
CA GLY A 91 0.67 9.50 3.71
C GLY A 91 -0.23 9.22 4.92
N GLU A 92 -1.52 8.94 4.69
CA GLU A 92 -2.48 8.59 5.74
C GLU A 92 -2.04 7.34 6.53
N VAL A 93 -1.65 6.27 5.84
CA VAL A 93 -1.20 5.03 6.49
C VAL A 93 0.07 5.25 7.31
N LEU A 94 1.02 6.05 6.82
CA LEU A 94 2.22 6.38 7.59
C LEU A 94 1.92 7.24 8.81
N ALA A 95 0.97 8.17 8.71
CA ALA A 95 0.50 8.96 9.84
C ALA A 95 -0.21 8.09 10.91
N GLU A 96 -1.06 7.15 10.49
CA GLU A 96 -1.70 6.16 11.37
C GLU A 96 -0.66 5.32 12.12
N LEU A 97 0.34 4.80 11.42
CA LEU A 97 1.43 4.03 12.02
C LEU A 97 2.26 4.84 13.03
N ALA A 98 2.50 6.12 12.74
CA ALA A 98 3.21 7.00 13.64
C ALA A 98 2.41 7.26 14.93
N ALA A 99 1.08 7.33 14.85
CA ALA A 99 0.20 7.47 16.00
C ALA A 99 0.06 6.18 16.84
N GLU A 100 0.15 5.01 16.21
CA GLU A 100 0.10 3.70 16.89
C GLU A 100 1.39 3.39 17.69
N THR A 101 2.50 4.06 17.40
CA THR A 101 3.79 3.79 18.05
C THR A 101 3.88 4.61 19.34
N PRO A 102 3.80 4.02 20.55
CA PRO A 102 3.99 4.77 21.79
C PRO A 102 5.38 5.38 21.78
N SER A 103 5.49 6.66 22.16
CA SER A 103 6.78 7.31 22.36
C SER A 103 7.58 6.47 23.36
N THR A 104 8.58 5.74 22.90
CA THR A 104 9.56 5.12 23.78
C THR A 104 10.20 6.27 24.55
N LEU A 105 9.82 6.43 25.81
CA LEU A 105 10.48 7.31 26.76
C LEU A 105 11.95 6.88 26.77
N ILE A 106 12.82 7.71 26.18
CA ILE A 106 14.24 7.65 26.46
C ILE A 106 14.35 8.11 27.91
N ALA A 107 14.35 7.15 28.84
CA ALA A 107 14.71 7.41 30.22
C ALA A 107 16.18 7.89 30.21
N ALA A 108 16.37 9.13 30.63
CA ALA A 108 17.67 9.75 30.84
C ALA A 108 18.38 9.17 32.07
#